data_AF-A0A0P1AEG3-F1
#
_entry.id   AF-A0A0P1AEG3-F1
#
_cell.length_a   1.000
_cell.length_b   1.000
_cell.length_c   1.000
_cell.angle_alpha   90.00
_cell.angle_beta   90.00
_cell.angle_gamma   90.00
#
_symmetry.space_group_name_H-M   'P 1'
#
loop_
_entity.id
_entity.type
_entity.pdbx_description
1 polymer ?
#
loop_
_entity_poly.entity_id
_entity_poly.type
_entity_poly.pdbx_seq_one_letter_code
_entity_poly.pdbx_strand_id
1 'polypeptide(L)'
;MMHRSLMRSGTVLSKRPSLAVRHFRKSSPTKYTENKELTGMAGILEADNHALSVKAMHLTSLGLMAAVPVAFVLSPSPLAFPVDMAMGVMLPVHAHIGMNNVISDYVPQSMRTLARLGWLGATSLMFVGLLRVNLEGPGITEVVKTIWRESPEKKKVKA
;
A
#
# COMPACT_ATOMS: atom_id res chain seq x y z
N MET A 1 -81.79 -54.03 -2.45
CA MET A 1 -81.61 -53.35 -1.15
C MET A 1 -80.33 -52.55 -1.22
N MET A 2 -80.43 -51.21 -1.15
CA MET A 2 -79.50 -50.21 -0.58
C MET A 2 -77.97 -50.38 -0.89
N HIS A 3 -77.17 -49.40 -1.30
CA HIS A 3 -77.19 -47.97 -1.00
C HIS A 3 -76.02 -47.26 -1.74
N ARG A 4 -76.20 -45.95 -1.96
CA ARG A 4 -75.17 -44.88 -1.95
C ARG A 4 -74.25 -44.70 -3.18
N SER A 5 -74.77 -43.86 -4.07
CA SER A 5 -74.01 -42.83 -4.81
C SER A 5 -73.13 -42.01 -3.86
N LEU A 6 -71.83 -41.93 -4.14
CA LEU A 6 -70.89 -41.03 -3.48
C LEU A 6 -70.63 -39.83 -4.39
N MET A 7 -71.04 -38.66 -3.90
CA MET A 7 -70.81 -37.36 -4.51
C MET A 7 -69.31 -37.09 -4.69
N ARG A 8 -68.95 -36.77 -5.94
CA ARG A 8 -67.62 -36.27 -6.33
C ARG A 8 -67.51 -34.80 -5.89
N SER A 9 -66.98 -34.57 -4.70
CA SER A 9 -66.64 -33.22 -4.23
C SER A 9 -65.33 -32.78 -4.91
N GLY A 10 -65.43 -31.85 -5.85
CA GLY A 10 -64.28 -31.24 -6.53
C GLY A 10 -63.67 -30.14 -5.68
N THR A 11 -62.48 -30.38 -5.12
CA THR A 11 -61.61 -29.33 -4.60
C THR A 11 -60.73 -28.81 -5.73
N VAL A 12 -61.09 -27.64 -6.28
CA VAL A 12 -60.22 -26.88 -7.18
C VAL A 12 -59.05 -26.34 -6.35
N LEU A 13 -57.92 -27.05 -6.39
CA LEU A 13 -56.64 -26.57 -5.89
C LEU A 13 -56.14 -25.46 -6.82
N SER A 14 -56.51 -24.22 -6.51
CA SER A 14 -55.88 -23.02 -7.07
C SER A 14 -54.43 -22.97 -6.57
N LYS A 15 -53.49 -23.50 -7.36
CA LYS A 15 -52.06 -23.25 -7.18
C LYS A 15 -51.79 -21.78 -7.51
N ARG A 16 -51.86 -20.91 -6.50
CA ARG A 16 -51.26 -19.58 -6.59
C ARG A 16 -49.77 -19.76 -6.87
N PRO A 17 -49.20 -19.12 -7.91
CA PRO A 17 -47.75 -19.08 -8.04
C PRO A 17 -47.23 -18.30 -6.84
N SER A 18 -46.58 -18.98 -5.91
CA SER A 18 -45.74 -18.32 -4.93
C SER A 18 -44.67 -17.59 -5.73
N LEU A 19 -44.83 -16.28 -5.91
CA LEU A 19 -43.74 -15.41 -6.31
C LEU A 19 -42.63 -15.66 -5.29
N ALA A 20 -41.63 -16.43 -5.68
CA ALA A 20 -40.42 -16.61 -4.92
C ALA A 20 -39.73 -15.24 -4.92
N VAL A 21 -40.16 -14.38 -3.99
CA VAL A 21 -39.42 -13.19 -3.60
C VAL A 21 -38.05 -13.73 -3.24
N ARG A 22 -37.06 -13.42 -4.08
CA ARG A 22 -35.66 -13.70 -3.77
C ARG A 22 -35.36 -12.93 -2.49
N HIS A 23 -35.52 -13.58 -1.35
CA HIS A 23 -35.04 -13.06 -0.09
C HIS A 23 -33.56 -12.82 -0.32
N PHE A 24 -33.18 -11.54 -0.36
CA PHE A 24 -31.79 -11.13 -0.37
C PHE A 24 -31.15 -11.84 0.81
N ARG A 25 -30.33 -12.85 0.53
CA ARG A 25 -29.70 -13.66 1.55
C ARG A 25 -28.90 -12.67 2.36
N LYS A 26 -29.37 -12.32 3.55
CA LYS A 26 -28.59 -11.63 4.58
C LYS A 26 -27.59 -12.66 5.12
N SER A 27 -26.80 -13.28 4.23
CA SER A 27 -25.57 -13.91 4.67
C SER A 27 -24.81 -12.77 5.33
N SER A 28 -24.49 -12.94 6.61
CA SER A 28 -23.41 -12.19 7.25
C SER A 28 -22.31 -12.06 6.18
N PRO A 29 -21.83 -10.83 5.87
CA PRO A 29 -20.83 -10.66 4.83
C PRO A 29 -19.77 -11.71 5.10
N THR A 30 -19.54 -12.61 4.14
CA THR A 30 -18.40 -13.52 4.22
C THR A 30 -17.23 -12.59 4.46
N LYS A 31 -16.68 -12.60 5.67
CA LYS A 31 -15.45 -11.87 6.01
C LYS A 31 -14.43 -12.50 5.07
N TYR A 32 -14.27 -11.92 3.89
CA TYR A 32 -13.20 -12.24 2.97
C TYR A 32 -11.95 -11.79 3.73
N THR A 33 -11.42 -12.71 4.52
CA THR A 33 -10.16 -12.57 5.25
C THR A 33 -10.02 -11.23 5.97
N GLU A 34 -10.51 -11.16 7.22
CA GLU A 34 -9.89 -10.21 8.15
C GLU A 34 -8.44 -10.69 8.29
N ASN A 35 -7.55 -10.11 7.49
CA ASN A 35 -6.15 -10.43 7.58
C ASN A 35 -5.76 -10.15 9.02
N LYS A 36 -5.25 -11.18 9.71
CA LYS A 36 -4.86 -11.04 11.11
C LYS A 36 -3.80 -9.95 11.13
N GLU A 37 -4.05 -8.86 11.86
CA GLU A 37 -3.07 -7.79 11.98
C GLU A 37 -1.77 -8.37 12.53
N LEU A 38 -0.73 -8.32 11.72
CA LEU A 38 0.60 -8.80 12.09
C LEU A 38 1.36 -7.67 12.74
N THR A 39 1.85 -7.91 13.95
CA THR A 39 2.63 -6.96 14.73
C THR A 39 4.09 -7.41 14.85
N GLY A 40 4.95 -6.52 15.36
CA GLY A 40 6.37 -6.80 15.54
C GLY A 40 7.10 -7.06 14.23
N MET A 41 8.02 -8.02 14.22
CA MET A 41 8.85 -8.34 13.04
C MET A 41 8.02 -8.86 11.86
N ALA A 42 6.95 -9.60 12.13
CA ALA A 42 6.03 -10.06 11.09
C ALA A 42 5.29 -8.89 10.44
N GLY A 43 4.92 -7.87 11.21
CA GLY A 43 4.30 -6.64 10.69
C GLY A 43 5.25 -5.78 9.86
N ILE A 44 6.55 -5.83 10.12
CA ILE A 44 7.56 -5.19 9.26
C ILE A 44 7.70 -5.96 7.95
N LEU A 45 7.78 -7.29 8.00
CA LEU A 45 7.91 -8.12 6.80
C LEU A 45 6.65 -8.08 5.93
N GLU A 46 5.48 -8.09 6.54
CA GLU A 46 4.16 -8.03 5.90
C GLU A 46 3.52 -6.65 6.06
N ALA A 47 4.23 -5.63 5.58
CA ALA A 47 3.89 -4.23 5.83
C ALA A 47 2.55 -3.77 5.25
N ASP A 48 1.92 -4.55 4.37
CA ASP A 48 0.59 -4.29 3.81
C ASP A 48 -0.57 -4.73 4.72
N ASN A 49 -0.28 -5.38 5.85
CA ASN A 49 -1.25 -6.10 6.66
C ASN A 49 -1.47 -5.51 8.08
N HIS A 50 -1.27 -4.20 8.24
CA HIS A 50 -1.42 -3.55 9.55
C HIS A 50 -1.98 -2.13 9.40
N ALA A 51 -2.97 -1.74 10.21
CA ALA A 51 -3.60 -0.43 10.13
C ALA A 51 -2.61 0.74 10.30
N LEU A 52 -1.57 0.57 11.13
CA LEU A 52 -0.52 1.60 11.25
C LEU A 52 0.29 1.75 9.97
N SER A 53 0.53 0.68 9.22
CA SER A 53 1.26 0.77 7.95
C SER A 53 0.45 1.51 6.90
N VAL A 54 -0.86 1.29 6.84
CA VAL A 54 -1.76 2.07 5.97
C VAL A 54 -1.71 3.57 6.34
N LYS A 55 -1.76 3.90 7.63
CA LYS A 55 -1.61 5.29 8.10
C LYS A 55 -0.24 5.86 7.76
N ALA A 56 0.84 5.10 7.96
CA ALA A 56 2.20 5.49 7.61
C ALA A 56 2.35 5.72 6.10
N MET A 57 1.71 4.90 5.27
CA MET A 57 1.69 5.08 3.81
C MET A 57 1.04 6.40 3.42
N HIS A 58 -0.12 6.74 3.99
CA HIS A 58 -0.76 8.04 3.72
C HIS A 58 0.07 9.21 4.24
N LEU A 59 0.62 9.10 5.45
CA LEU A 59 1.43 10.15 6.05
C LEU A 59 2.69 10.41 5.23
N THR A 60 3.40 9.36 4.81
CA THR A 60 4.59 9.49 3.96
C THR A 60 4.23 9.98 2.57
N SER A 61 3.07 9.62 2.01
CA SER A 61 2.61 10.17 0.72
C SER A 61 2.41 11.68 0.79
N LEU A 62 1.69 12.15 1.81
CA LEU A 62 1.45 13.59 2.03
C LEU A 62 2.75 14.33 2.39
N GLY A 63 3.57 13.70 3.23
CA GLY A 63 4.88 14.22 3.62
C GLY A 63 5.79 14.42 2.42
N LEU A 64 5.90 13.42 1.53
CA LEU A 64 6.71 13.50 0.32
C LEU A 64 6.15 14.52 -0.67
N MET A 65 4.82 14.58 -0.83
CA MET A 65 4.17 15.60 -1.66
C MET A 65 4.54 17.02 -1.22
N ALA A 66 4.62 17.28 0.08
CA ALA A 66 5.05 18.57 0.61
C ALA A 66 6.58 18.74 0.60
N ALA A 67 7.34 17.68 0.86
CA ALA A 67 8.80 17.73 0.96
C ALA A 67 9.46 18.07 -0.37
N VAL A 68 8.93 17.59 -1.50
CA VAL A 68 9.51 17.84 -2.84
C VAL A 68 9.58 19.34 -3.21
N PRO A 69 8.50 20.14 -3.14
CA PRO A 69 8.60 21.58 -3.42
C PRO A 69 9.45 22.32 -2.38
N VAL A 70 9.39 21.92 -1.11
CA VAL A 70 10.22 22.52 -0.05
C VAL A 70 11.71 22.27 -0.32
N ALA A 71 12.08 21.04 -0.64
CA ALA A 71 13.41 20.65 -1.09
C ALA A 71 13.88 21.49 -2.27
N PHE A 72 13.01 21.68 -3.26
CA PHE A 72 13.32 22.48 -4.43
C PHE A 72 13.62 23.94 -4.07
N VAL A 73 12.90 24.55 -3.13
CA VAL A 73 13.16 25.94 -2.74
C VAL A 73 14.42 26.08 -1.88
N LEU A 74 14.66 25.16 -0.95
CA LEU A 74 15.72 25.30 0.04
C LEU A 74 17.12 24.98 -0.50
N SER A 75 17.26 24.07 -1.47
CA SER A 75 18.57 23.65 -1.98
C SER A 75 19.15 24.66 -3.02
N PRO A 76 20.37 25.23 -2.88
CA PRO A 76 21.40 24.94 -1.88
C PRO A 76 21.29 25.81 -0.63
N SER A 77 21.04 25.17 0.51
CA SER A 77 21.08 25.79 1.82
C SER A 77 21.26 24.74 2.90
N PRO A 78 21.93 25.06 4.02
CA PRO A 78 21.93 24.23 5.22
C PRO A 78 20.51 23.92 5.74
N LEU A 79 19.52 24.76 5.41
CA LEU A 79 18.11 24.53 5.75
C LEU A 79 17.50 23.33 5.03
N ALA A 80 18.13 22.81 3.98
CA ALA A 80 17.69 21.58 3.30
C ALA A 80 17.99 20.32 4.12
N PHE A 81 18.97 20.35 5.04
CA PHE A 81 19.41 19.17 5.80
C PHE A 81 18.27 18.47 6.58
N PRO A 82 17.38 19.16 7.32
CA PRO A 82 16.25 18.51 7.97
C PRO A 82 15.27 17.86 6.98
N VAL A 83 15.10 18.47 5.80
CA VAL A 83 14.24 17.94 4.72
C VAL A 83 14.87 16.70 4.11
N ASP A 84 16.18 16.72 3.88
CA ASP A 84 16.97 15.58 3.45
C ASP A 84 16.85 14.41 4.44
N MET A 85 16.99 14.65 5.75
CA MET A 85 16.80 13.61 6.78
C MET A 85 15.39 13.02 6.74
N ALA A 86 14.37 13.88 6.66
CA ALA A 86 12.97 13.45 6.61
C ALA A 86 12.71 12.60 5.36
N MET A 87 13.16 13.05 4.18
CA MET A 87 13.05 12.28 2.93
C MET A 87 13.83 10.97 2.99
N GLY A 88 15.00 10.96 3.62
CA GLY A 88 15.83 9.77 3.83
C GLY A 88 15.12 8.65 4.61
N VAL A 89 14.12 8.98 5.43
CA VAL A 89 13.29 8.02 6.17
C VAL A 89 11.95 7.76 5.45
N MET A 90 11.28 8.83 5.00
CA MET A 90 9.96 8.72 4.37
C MET A 90 10.01 7.92 3.07
N LEU A 91 11.06 8.09 2.25
CA LEU A 91 11.20 7.38 0.97
C LEU A 91 11.30 5.85 1.17
N PRO A 92 12.22 5.31 2.00
CA PRO A 92 12.25 3.88 2.29
C PRO A 92 10.94 3.35 2.88
N VAL A 93 10.33 4.06 3.84
CA VAL A 93 9.07 3.61 4.46
C VAL A 93 7.94 3.53 3.43
N HIS A 94 7.77 4.57 2.62
CA HIS A 94 6.76 4.62 1.55
C HIS A 94 6.98 3.50 0.52
N ALA A 95 8.22 3.33 0.06
CA ALA A 95 8.57 2.28 -0.89
C ALA A 95 8.39 0.88 -0.29
N HIS A 96 8.70 0.71 1.00
CA HIS A 96 8.59 -0.57 1.68
C HIS A 96 7.16 -1.08 1.73
N ILE A 97 6.24 -0.23 2.19
CA ILE A 97 4.82 -0.55 2.31
C ILE A 97 4.20 -0.68 0.91
N GLY A 98 4.50 0.26 0.00
CA GLY A 98 3.99 0.26 -1.37
C GLY A 98 4.33 -1.02 -2.12
N MET A 99 5.58 -1.48 -2.08
CA MET A 99 5.98 -2.70 -2.75
C MET A 99 5.43 -3.96 -2.08
N ASN A 100 5.18 -3.97 -0.77
CA ASN A 100 4.50 -5.10 -0.13
C ASN A 100 3.10 -5.32 -0.72
N ASN A 101 2.37 -4.24 -1.05
CA ASN A 101 1.10 -4.36 -1.78
C ASN A 101 1.31 -4.98 -3.17
N VAL A 102 2.32 -4.51 -3.92
CA VAL A 102 2.65 -5.07 -5.25
C VAL A 102 3.02 -6.56 -5.15
N ILE A 103 3.80 -6.95 -4.14
CA ILE A 103 4.17 -8.36 -3.91
C ILE A 103 2.90 -9.18 -3.62
N SER A 104 1.97 -8.66 -2.83
CA SER A 104 0.71 -9.33 -2.55
C SER A 104 -0.15 -9.51 -3.80
N ASP A 105 -0.17 -8.53 -4.70
CA ASP A 105 -0.97 -8.58 -5.92
C ASP A 105 -0.41 -9.54 -6.97
N TYR A 106 0.93 -9.62 -7.10
CA TYR A 106 1.55 -10.29 -8.25
C TYR A 106 2.43 -11.50 -7.93
N VAL A 107 2.88 -11.68 -6.68
CA VAL A 107 3.75 -12.82 -6.33
C VAL A 107 2.91 -14.00 -5.84
N PRO A 108 3.11 -15.22 -6.39
CA PRO A 108 2.44 -16.42 -5.91
C PRO A 108 2.70 -16.67 -4.43
N GLN A 109 1.69 -17.15 -3.70
CA GLN A 109 1.75 -17.32 -2.24
C GLN A 109 2.96 -18.14 -1.76
N SER A 110 3.40 -19.13 -2.53
CA SER A 110 4.58 -19.96 -2.22
C SER A 110 5.90 -19.19 -2.20
N MET A 111 5.98 -18.05 -2.89
CA MET A 111 7.20 -17.26 -3.03
C MET A 111 7.12 -15.90 -2.31
N ARG A 112 5.96 -15.52 -1.76
CA ARG A 112 5.75 -14.20 -1.15
C ARG A 112 6.73 -13.90 -0.03
N THR A 113 6.95 -14.84 0.89
CA THR A 113 7.87 -14.64 2.02
C THR A 113 9.29 -14.36 1.53
N LEU A 114 9.76 -15.10 0.53
CA LEU A 114 11.09 -14.89 -0.05
C LEU A 114 11.19 -13.52 -0.73
N ALA A 115 10.16 -13.13 -1.51
CA ALA A 115 10.11 -11.82 -2.15
C ALA A 115 10.11 -10.66 -1.13
N ARG A 116 9.32 -10.78 -0.05
CA ARG A 116 9.25 -9.79 1.03
C ARG A 116 10.57 -9.68 1.79
N LEU A 117 11.25 -10.79 2.05
CA LEU A 117 12.58 -10.79 2.67
C LEU A 117 13.63 -10.12 1.78
N GLY A 118 13.64 -10.45 0.48
CA GLY A 118 14.52 -9.78 -0.47
C GLY A 118 14.25 -8.28 -0.54
N TRP A 119 12.97 -7.89 -0.53
CA TRP A 119 12.58 -6.48 -0.53
C TRP A 119 12.92 -5.74 0.77
N LEU A 120 12.80 -6.41 1.93
CA LEU A 120 13.26 -5.87 3.21
C LEU A 120 14.76 -5.60 3.18
N GLY A 121 15.55 -6.49 2.57
CA GLY A 121 16.97 -6.28 2.32
C GLY A 121 17.23 -5.06 1.44
N ALA A 122 16.52 -4.94 0.32
CA ALA A 122 16.63 -3.79 -0.59
C ALA A 122 16.25 -2.47 0.10
N THR A 123 15.18 -2.47 0.89
CA THR A 123 14.73 -1.31 1.67
C THR A 123 15.77 -0.90 2.72
N SER A 124 16.36 -1.87 3.42
CA SER A 124 17.42 -1.63 4.40
C SER A 124 18.64 -1.00 3.75
N LEU A 125 19.05 -1.52 2.59
CA LEU A 125 20.16 -0.96 1.81
C LEU A 125 19.84 0.47 1.34
N MET A 126 18.62 0.71 0.86
CA MET A 126 18.16 2.05 0.48
C MET A 126 18.23 3.02 1.66
N PHE A 127 17.73 2.62 2.84
CA PHE A 127 17.77 3.46 4.04
C PHE A 127 19.20 3.82 4.44
N VAL A 128 20.10 2.84 4.52
CA VAL A 128 21.51 3.08 4.86
C VAL A 128 22.20 3.95 3.80
N GLY A 129 21.93 3.70 2.52
CA GLY A 129 22.49 4.49 1.42
C GLY A 129 22.05 5.95 1.46
N LEU A 130 20.75 6.20 1.67
CA LEU A 130 20.21 7.55 1.79
C LEU A 130 20.71 8.25 3.05
N LEU A 131 20.77 7.55 4.20
CA LEU A 131 21.33 8.09 5.43
C LEU A 131 22.80 8.48 5.26
N ARG A 132 23.58 7.67 4.55
CA ARG A 132 24.98 7.96 4.25
C ARG A 132 25.14 9.21 3.38
N VAL A 133 24.37 9.33 2.29
CA VAL A 133 24.37 10.51 1.41
C VAL A 133 24.04 11.79 2.18
N ASN A 134 23.17 11.66 3.18
CA ASN A 134 22.69 12.72 4.03
C ASN A 134 23.69 13.17 5.11
N LEU A 135 24.44 12.23 5.69
CA LEU A 135 25.40 12.52 6.77
C LEU A 135 26.80 12.83 6.26
N GLU A 136 27.28 12.10 5.25
CA GLU A 136 28.64 12.20 4.72
C GLU A 136 28.71 12.95 3.39
N GLY A 137 27.57 13.09 2.71
CA GLY A 137 27.47 13.69 1.38
C GLY A 137 26.77 15.05 1.37
N PRO A 138 26.46 15.57 0.16
CA PRO A 138 25.78 16.85 0.00
C PRO A 138 24.31 16.88 0.44
N GLY A 139 23.70 15.73 0.75
CA GLY A 139 22.24 15.59 0.92
C GLY A 139 21.53 15.19 -0.38
N ILE A 140 20.41 14.47 -0.24
CA ILE A 140 19.64 13.92 -1.39
C ILE A 140 19.18 15.04 -2.33
N THR A 141 18.73 16.16 -1.78
CA THR A 141 18.19 17.29 -2.55
C THR A 141 19.25 17.99 -3.39
N GLU A 142 20.44 18.24 -2.83
CA GLU A 142 21.57 18.79 -3.59
C GLU A 142 22.10 17.81 -4.63
N VAL A 143 22.18 16.51 -4.32
CA VAL A 143 22.56 15.49 -5.31
C VAL A 143 21.62 15.54 -6.51
N VAL A 144 20.31 15.65 -6.31
CA VAL A 144 19.36 15.77 -7.43
C VAL A 144 19.50 17.10 -8.16
N LYS A 145 19.64 18.23 -7.45
CA LYS A 145 19.75 19.56 -8.11
C LYS A 145 21.04 19.75 -8.87
N THR A 146 22.14 19.10 -8.47
CA THR A 146 23.42 19.19 -9.19
C THR A 146 23.34 18.59 -10.60
N ILE A 147 22.47 17.60 -10.84
CA ILE A 147 22.18 17.06 -12.18
C ILE A 147 21.70 18.16 -13.14
N TRP A 148 20.99 19.16 -12.62
CA TRP A 148 20.41 20.27 -13.39
C TRP A 148 21.26 21.53 -13.43
N ARG A 149 22.39 21.59 -12.72
CA ARG A 149 23.32 22.73 -12.77
C ARG A 149 24.40 22.48 -13.81
N GLU A 150 24.94 23.55 -14.40
CA GLU A 150 26.10 23.41 -15.28
C GLU A 150 27.28 22.80 -14.53
N SER A 151 27.98 21.86 -15.17
CA SER A 151 29.19 21.29 -14.60
C SER A 151 30.20 22.41 -14.28
N PRO A 152 30.77 22.42 -13.06
CA PRO A 152 31.79 23.40 -12.70
C PRO A 152 33.01 23.34 -13.62
N GLU A 153 33.26 22.22 -14.30
CA GLU A 153 34.35 22.09 -15.27
C GLU A 153 34.12 22.93 -16.54
N LYS A 154 32.88 23.07 -17.00
CA LYS A 154 32.58 23.91 -18.17
C LYS A 154 32.86 25.39 -17.92
N LYS A 155 32.77 25.86 -16.68
CA LYS A 155 33.12 27.24 -16.31
C LYS A 155 34.62 27.49 -16.30
N LYS A 156 35.42 26.50 -15.91
CA LYS A 156 36.90 26.61 -15.87
C LYS A 156 37.54 26.70 -17.26
N VAL A 157 36.92 26.13 -18.29
CA VAL A 157 37.42 26.18 -19.68
C VAL A 157 37.12 27.53 -20.36
N LYS A 158 36.17 28.31 -19.83
CA LYS A 158 35.74 29.60 -20.39
C LYS A 158 36.34 30.83 -19.68
N ALA A 159 37.06 30.63 -18.59
CA ALA A 159 37.75 31.67 -17.82
C ALA A 159 39.25 31.64 -18.15
#